data_AF-A0AA35S134-F1
#
_entry.id   AF-A0AA35S134-F1
#
_cell.length_a   1.000
_cell.length_b   1.000
_cell.length_c   1.000
_cell.angle_alpha   90.00
_cell.angle_beta   90.00
_cell.angle_gamma   90.00
#
_symmetry.space_group_name_H-M   'P 1'
#
loop_
_entity.id
_entity.type
_entity.pdbx_description
1 polymer ?
#
loop_
_entity_poly.entity_id
_entity_poly.type
_entity_poly.pdbx_seq_one_letter_code
_entity_poly.pdbx_strand_id
1 'polypeptide(L)' 'MASFAGVIQALNDRFMEFYKNNDMKGLSELYTEDCKLMPPGTDVLNGRSAAADVYGKLRKAGV' A
#
# COMPACT_ATOMS: atom_id res chain seq x y z
N MET A 1 -21.34 0.13 15.82
CA MET A 1 -20.40 -0.50 14.86
C MET A 1 -19.90 0.58 13.91
N ALA A 2 -18.62 0.55 13.52
CA ALA A 2 -18.11 1.46 12.50
C ALA A 2 -18.76 1.13 11.14
N SER A 3 -19.05 2.16 10.34
CA SER A 3 -19.47 1.96 8.95
C SER A 3 -18.32 1.37 8.13
N PHE A 4 -18.64 0.69 7.04
CA PHE A 4 -17.62 0.21 6.10
C PHE A 4 -16.70 1.34 5.62
N ALA A 5 -17.27 2.52 5.32
CA ALA A 5 -16.50 3.70 4.96
C ALA A 5 -15.51 4.13 6.07
N GLY A 6 -15.94 4.09 7.33
CA GLY A 6 -15.06 4.41 8.46
C GLY A 6 -13.92 3.41 8.64
N VAL A 7 -14.17 2.12 8.38
CA VAL A 7 -13.12 1.09 8.40
C VAL A 7 -12.09 1.32 7.29
N ILE A 8 -12.54 1.61 6.07
CA ILE A 8 -11.64 1.91 4.95
C ILE A 8 -10.81 3.17 5.21
N GLN A 9 -11.42 4.22 5.77
CA GLN A 9 -10.67 5.43 6.12
C GLN A 9 -9.56 5.15 7.14
N ALA A 10 -9.85 4.38 8.20
CA ALA A 10 -8.85 4.01 9.19
C ALA A 10 -7.69 3.18 8.59
N LEU A 11 -7.96 2.33 7.60
CA LEU A 11 -6.93 1.59 6.87
C LEU A 11 -6.09 2.53 5.99
N ASN A 12 -6.70 3.52 5.35
CA ASN A 12 -5.98 4.54 4.57
C ASN A 12 -5.08 5.41 5.47
N ASP A 13 -5.55 5.76 6.66
CA ASP A 13 -4.75 6.54 7.62
C ASP A 13 -3.51 5.74 8.06
N ARG A 14 -3.68 4.44 8.35
CA ARG A 14 -2.56 3.52 8.64
C ARG A 14 -1.61 3.35 7.46
N PHE A 15 -2.14 3.26 6.24
CA PHE A 15 -1.33 3.21 5.03
C PHE A 15 -0.39 4.42 4.95
N MET A 16 -0.93 5.62 5.17
CA MET A 16 -0.15 6.86 5.12
C MET A 16 0.87 6.95 6.26
N GLU A 17 0.54 6.44 7.45
CA GLU A 17 1.47 6.34 8.58
C GLU A 17 2.66 5.46 8.23
N PHE A 18 2.43 4.23 7.74
CA PHE A 18 3.49 3.33 7.32
C PHE A 18 4.35 3.94 6.20
N TYR A 19 3.73 4.57 5.20
CA TYR A 19 4.45 5.21 4.09
C TYR A 19 5.39 6.33 4.58
N LYS A 20 4.89 7.24 5.41
CA LYS A 20 5.66 8.36 5.98
C LYS A 20 6.83 7.86 6.83
N ASN A 21 6.59 6.80 7.62
CA ASN A 21 7.59 6.18 8.48
C ASN A 21 8.56 5.25 7.73
N ASN A 22 8.47 5.16 6.40
CA ASN A 22 9.27 4.25 5.57
C ASN A 22 9.09 2.76 5.91
N ASP A 23 7.94 2.39 6.49
CA ASP A 23 7.62 1.01 6.85
C ASP A 23 6.86 0.31 5.71
N MET A 24 7.59 -0.05 4.65
CA MET A 24 7.01 -0.73 3.49
C MET A 24 6.53 -2.14 3.80
N LYS A 25 7.08 -2.76 4.86
CA LYS A 25 6.63 -4.08 5.31
C LYS A 25 5.27 -3.98 5.97
N GLY A 26 5.10 -3.07 6.93
CA GLY A 26 3.81 -2.78 7.57
C GLY A 26 2.75 -2.32 6.57
N LEU A 27 3.14 -1.49 5.59
CA LEU A 27 2.25 -1.08 4.50
C LEU A 27 1.74 -2.28 3.70
N SER A 28 2.61 -3.22 3.35
CA SER A 28 2.23 -4.38 2.54
C SER A 28 1.21 -5.29 3.24
N GLU A 29 1.22 -5.36 4.57
CA GLU A 29 0.25 -6.14 5.35
C GLU A 29 -1.20 -5.64 5.19
N LEU A 30 -1.40 -4.41 4.70
CA LEU A 30 -2.73 -3.87 4.39
C LEU A 30 -3.32 -4.45 3.09
N TYR A 31 -2.53 -5.18 2.31
CA TYR A 31 -2.95 -5.81 1.07
C TYR A 31 -3.23 -7.30 1.28
N THR A 32 -4.19 -7.82 0.51
CA THR A 32 -4.42 -9.26 0.40
C THR A 32 -3.22 -9.94 -0.26
N GLU A 33 -3.06 -11.23 0.01
CA GLU A 33 -1.95 -12.03 -0.54
C GLU A 33 -1.94 -12.05 -2.08
N ASP A 34 -3.13 -12.02 -2.69
CA ASP A 34 -3.40 -12.08 -4.12
C ASP A 34 -3.67 -10.71 -4.77
N CYS A 35 -3.32 -9.61 -4.09
CA CYS A 35 -3.63 -8.26 -4.55
C CYS A 35 -3.00 -7.97 -5.93
N LYS A 36 -3.60 -7.03 -6.66
CA LYS A 36 -3.07 -6.55 -7.94
C LYS A 36 -2.79 -5.07 -7.84
N LEU A 37 -1.57 -4.67 -8.14
CA LEU A 37 -1.17 -3.28 -8.26
C LEU A 37 -1.03 -2.92 -9.73
N MET A 38 -1.52 -1.73 -10.08
CA MET A 38 -1.47 -1.21 -11.44
C MET A 38 -0.82 0.19 -11.45
N PRO A 39 0.49 0.30 -11.17
CA PRO A 39 1.19 1.57 -11.30
C PRO A 39 1.23 2.01 -12.77
N PRO A 40 1.08 3.33 -13.05
CA PRO A 40 1.20 3.84 -14.41
C PRO A 40 2.55 3.48 -15.05
N GLY A 41 2.53 3.09 -16.32
CA GLY A 41 3.75 2.78 -17.09
C GLY A 41 4.42 1.45 -16.74
N THR A 42 3.77 0.58 -15.95
CA THR A 42 4.26 -0.76 -15.62
C THR A 42 3.19 -1.82 -15.89
N ASP A 43 3.62 -3.07 -16.04
CA ASP A 43 2.71 -4.22 -16.05
C ASP A 43 1.97 -4.38 -14.71
N VAL A 44 0.88 -5.15 -14.71
CA VAL A 44 0.17 -5.50 -13.48
C VAL A 44 1.08 -6.32 -12.58
N LEU A 45 1.27 -5.83 -11.35
CA LEU A 45 2.09 -6.50 -10.35
C LEU A 45 1.18 -7.28 -9.40
N ASN A 46 1.59 -8.51 -9.07
CA ASN A 46 0.76 -9.44 -8.31
C ASN A 46 1.37 -9.69 -6.93
N GLY A 47 0.51 -9.69 -5.92
CA GLY A 47 0.77 -10.10 -4.56
C GLY A 47 1.37 -9.02 -3.65
N ARG A 48 1.34 -9.33 -2.35
CA ARG A 48 1.75 -8.42 -1.28
C ARG A 48 3.19 -7.89 -1.42
N SER A 49 4.12 -8.74 -1.85
CA SER A 49 5.52 -8.35 -2.03
C SER A 49 5.68 -7.24 -3.07
N ALA A 50 4.83 -7.21 -4.10
CA ALA A 50 4.82 -6.14 -5.09
C ALA A 50 4.40 -4.79 -4.48
N ALA A 51 3.49 -4.77 -3.50
CA ALA A 51 3.10 -3.53 -2.83
C ALA A 51 4.30 -2.87 -2.13
N ALA A 52 5.06 -3.62 -1.33
CA ALA A 52 6.24 -3.11 -0.65
C ALA A 52 7.27 -2.51 -1.63
N ASP A 53 7.52 -3.20 -2.75
CA ASP A 53 8.48 -2.77 -3.76
C ASP A 53 8.03 -1.49 -4.49
N VAL A 54 6.77 -1.43 -4.94
CA VAL A 54 6.20 -0.26 -5.63
C VAL A 54 6.25 0.98 -4.76
N TYR A 55 5.69 0.91 -3.54
CA TYR A 55 5.62 2.07 -2.66
C TYR A 55 7.02 2.47 -2.16
N GLY A 56 7.93 1.51 -1.99
CA GLY A 56 9.34 1.80 -1.72
C GLY A 56 10.03 2.56 -2.86
N LYS A 57 9.75 2.21 -4.12
CA LYS A 57 10.25 2.92 -5.30
C LYS A 57 9.66 4.33 -5.42
N LEU A 58 8.36 4.48 -5.21
CA LEU A 58 7.69 5.79 -5.23
C LEU A 58 8.30 6.74 -4.20
N ARG A 59 8.50 6.26 -2.97
CA ARG A 59 9.12 7.06 -1.90
C ARG A 59 10.56 7.46 -2.25
N LYS A 60 11.36 6.53 -2.80
CA LYS A 60 12.72 6.83 -3.27
C LYS A 60 12.75 7.85 -4.41
N ALA A 61 11.71 7.88 -5.24
CA ALA A 61 11.54 8.87 -6.30
C ALA A 61 11.05 10.24 -5.78
N GLY A 62 10.79 10.38 -4.47
CA GLY A 62 10.33 11.62 -3.85
C GLY A 62 8.84 11.88 -3.98
N VAL A 63 8.05 10.85 -4.30
CA VAL A 63 6.57 10.87 -4.33
C VAL A 63 6.01 10.53 -2.96
#